data_AF-A0A534ZDP3-F1
#
_entry.id   AF-A0A534ZDP3-F1
#
_cell.length_a   1.000
_cell.length_b   1.000
_cell.length_c   1.000
_cell.angle_alpha   90.00
_cell.angle_beta   90.00
_cell.angle_gamma   90.00
#
_symmetry.space_group_name_H-M   'P 1'
#
loop_
_entity.id
_entity.type
_entity.pdbx_description
1 polymer ?
#
loop_
_entity_poly.entity_id
_entity_poly.type
_entity_poly.pdbx_seq_one_letter_code
_entity_poly.pdbx_strand_id
1 'polypeptide(L)'
;MPRVLHYTLYGLPENRLEGMHEEFDALARARTWRSGEPWVASSQSRSLFEMEFFRHLRNAESNDVSAAGFVKMTGDETDALIITIFMRDLSAQYGIRVAMRDEDHPLAKLRRLEFQAGRLPSGQSLEEVLAKRPVIKKVKGERIFFYPPTFRLHSQGPPSPEWAYALCGIRAYAPTLLEAEQEALKILRGFGHLAG
;
A
#
# COMPACT_ATOMS: atom_id res chain seq x y z
N MET A 1 12.02 -10.64 14.10
CA MET A 1 11.05 -11.33 13.21
C MET A 1 10.77 -10.44 12.02
N PRO A 2 10.53 -10.99 10.82
CA PRO A 2 10.06 -10.18 9.70
C PRO A 2 8.67 -9.62 10.07
N ARG A 3 8.52 -8.29 10.00
CA ARG A 3 7.23 -7.61 10.21
C ARG A 3 6.25 -8.10 9.14
N VAL A 4 4.98 -8.32 9.49
CA VAL A 4 3.95 -8.80 8.55
C VAL A 4 2.76 -7.86 8.62
N LEU A 5 2.31 -7.41 7.45
CA LEU A 5 1.14 -6.60 7.28
C LEU A 5 0.00 -7.48 6.77
N HIS A 6 -0.96 -7.77 7.64
CA HIS A 6 -2.18 -8.49 7.32
C HIS A 6 -3.27 -7.53 6.84
N TYR A 7 -4.13 -7.99 5.94
CA TYR A 7 -5.30 -7.25 5.50
C TYR A 7 -6.50 -8.16 5.30
N THR A 8 -7.68 -7.63 5.63
CA THR A 8 -8.96 -8.33 5.56
C THR A 8 -9.99 -7.41 4.93
N LEU A 9 -10.73 -7.91 3.95
CA LEU A 9 -11.80 -7.25 3.25
C LEU A 9 -13.14 -7.84 3.70
N TYR A 10 -14.13 -6.99 3.94
CA TYR A 10 -15.44 -7.40 4.43
C TYR A 10 -16.56 -6.86 3.54
N GLY A 11 -17.59 -7.69 3.31
CA GLY A 11 -18.80 -7.27 2.60
C GLY A 11 -18.62 -7.07 1.09
N LEU A 12 -17.55 -7.60 0.50
CA LEU A 12 -17.39 -7.65 -0.97
C LEU A 12 -18.26 -8.80 -1.54
N PRO A 13 -19.17 -8.53 -2.49
CA PRO A 13 -20.01 -9.55 -3.11
C PRO A 13 -19.20 -10.59 -3.90
N GLU A 14 -19.68 -11.83 -3.93
CA GLU A 14 -19.04 -12.96 -4.62
C GLU A 14 -18.73 -12.69 -6.10
N ASN A 15 -19.64 -12.03 -6.81
CA ASN A 15 -19.47 -11.70 -8.23
C ASN A 15 -18.40 -10.60 -8.50
N ARG A 16 -17.84 -9.99 -7.46
CA ARG A 16 -16.76 -9.00 -7.55
C ARG A 16 -15.40 -9.56 -7.14
N LEU A 17 -15.35 -10.78 -6.59
CA LEU A 17 -14.11 -11.36 -6.09
C LEU A 17 -13.09 -11.61 -7.20
N GLU A 18 -13.52 -12.02 -8.39
CA GLU A 18 -12.62 -12.23 -9.53
C GLU A 18 -11.91 -10.92 -9.94
N GLY A 19 -12.65 -9.82 -10.06
CA GLY A 19 -12.06 -8.51 -10.36
C GLY A 19 -11.11 -8.02 -9.27
N MET A 20 -11.42 -8.28 -7.99
CA MET A 20 -10.50 -8.00 -6.89
C MET A 20 -9.20 -8.81 -7.02
N HIS A 21 -9.27 -10.09 -7.40
CA HIS A 21 -8.07 -10.91 -7.64
C HIS A 21 -7.23 -10.31 -8.77
N GLU A 22 -7.85 -9.90 -9.87
CA GLU A 22 -7.16 -9.22 -10.99
C GLU A 22 -6.44 -7.94 -10.56
N GLU A 23 -7.03 -7.16 -9.63
CA GLU A 23 -6.41 -5.95 -9.10
C GLU A 23 -5.17 -6.24 -8.24
N PHE A 24 -5.20 -7.29 -7.41
CA PHE A 24 -4.01 -7.74 -6.67
C PHE A 24 -2.91 -8.22 -7.62
N ASP A 25 -3.30 -8.96 -8.65
CA ASP A 25 -2.43 -9.43 -9.72
C ASP A 25 -1.77 -8.29 -10.49
N ALA A 26 -2.52 -7.23 -10.79
CA ALA A 26 -2.00 -6.02 -11.42
C ALA A 26 -1.00 -5.31 -10.49
N LEU A 27 -1.31 -5.20 -9.20
CA LEU A 27 -0.42 -4.61 -8.20
C LEU A 27 0.89 -5.41 -8.06
N ALA A 28 0.81 -6.74 -8.02
CA ALA A 28 1.97 -7.62 -7.95
C ALA A 28 2.91 -7.39 -9.15
N ARG A 29 2.35 -7.29 -10.37
CA ARG A 29 3.11 -7.09 -11.61
C ARG A 29 3.64 -5.66 -11.80
N ALA A 30 3.04 -4.65 -11.17
CA ALA A 30 3.37 -3.26 -11.43
C ALA A 30 4.77 -2.85 -10.92
N ARG A 31 5.36 -3.61 -10.01
CA ARG A 31 6.70 -3.34 -9.50
C ARG A 31 7.36 -4.58 -8.92
N THR A 32 8.67 -4.52 -8.72
CA THR A 32 9.38 -5.54 -7.93
C THR A 32 9.11 -5.35 -6.44
N TRP A 33 8.74 -6.44 -5.78
CA TRP A 33 8.52 -6.52 -4.34
C TRP A 33 9.75 -7.11 -3.65
N ARG A 34 10.15 -6.56 -2.50
CA ARG A 34 11.38 -7.00 -1.82
C ARG A 34 11.18 -8.28 -1.02
N SER A 35 10.00 -8.44 -0.44
CA SER A 35 9.72 -9.45 0.58
C SER A 35 8.69 -10.51 0.14
N GLY A 36 8.19 -10.39 -1.09
CA GLY A 36 7.10 -11.19 -1.65
C GLY A 36 6.01 -10.30 -2.26
N GLU A 37 5.40 -10.79 -3.32
CA GLU A 37 4.28 -10.12 -3.99
C GLU A 37 3.03 -10.11 -3.09
N PRO A 38 2.18 -9.07 -3.17
CA PRO A 38 0.89 -9.06 -2.51
C PRO A 38 -0.01 -10.12 -3.14
N TRP A 39 -0.82 -10.76 -2.31
CA TRP A 39 -1.72 -11.84 -2.71
C TRP A 39 -2.95 -11.80 -1.82
N VAL A 40 -4.04 -12.38 -2.30
CA VAL A 40 -5.29 -12.40 -1.56
C VAL A 40 -5.95 -13.75 -1.72
N ALA A 41 -6.59 -14.23 -0.66
CA ALA A 41 -7.43 -15.41 -0.69
C ALA A 41 -8.89 -15.05 -0.48
N SER A 42 -9.76 -15.77 -1.17
CA SER A 42 -11.21 -15.70 -1.04
C SER A 42 -11.84 -17.05 -1.35
N SER A 43 -13.17 -17.11 -1.41
CA SER A 43 -13.93 -18.28 -1.89
C SER A 43 -13.64 -18.66 -3.34
N GLN A 44 -13.05 -17.76 -4.13
CA GLN A 44 -12.69 -18.00 -5.54
C GLN A 44 -11.24 -18.51 -5.72
N SER A 45 -10.46 -18.59 -4.63
CA SER A 45 -9.07 -19.04 -4.71
C SER A 45 -8.97 -20.51 -5.10
N ARG A 46 -7.97 -20.83 -5.93
CA ARG A 46 -7.77 -22.17 -6.51
C ARG A 46 -6.51 -22.85 -6.02
N SER A 47 -5.58 -22.10 -5.43
CA SER A 47 -4.38 -22.70 -4.84
C SER A 47 -4.70 -23.29 -3.46
N LEU A 48 -4.10 -24.44 -3.15
CA LEU A 48 -4.35 -25.15 -1.89
C LEU A 48 -4.06 -24.25 -0.67
N PHE A 49 -2.98 -23.48 -0.71
CA PHE A 49 -2.61 -22.61 0.40
C PHE A 49 -3.65 -21.50 0.64
N GLU A 50 -4.06 -20.78 -0.40
CA GLU A 50 -5.05 -19.71 -0.27
C GLU A 50 -6.40 -20.25 0.21
N MET A 51 -6.84 -21.39 -0.33
CA MET A 51 -8.07 -22.05 0.08
C MET A 51 -8.04 -22.40 1.58
N GLU A 52 -6.97 -23.02 2.05
CA GLU A 52 -6.82 -23.40 3.45
C GLU A 52 -6.68 -22.18 4.36
N PHE A 53 -5.90 -21.18 3.94
CA PHE A 53 -5.76 -19.92 4.66
C PHE A 53 -7.12 -19.24 4.86
N PHE A 54 -7.90 -19.10 3.79
CA PHE A 54 -9.21 -18.45 3.85
C PHE A 54 -10.22 -19.26 4.66
N ARG A 55 -10.21 -20.59 4.53
CA ARG A 55 -11.04 -21.50 5.34
C ARG A 55 -10.75 -21.32 6.84
N HIS A 56 -9.48 -21.29 7.23
CA HIS A 56 -9.10 -21.06 8.62
C HIS A 56 -9.51 -19.68 9.13
N LEU A 57 -9.34 -18.64 8.29
CA LEU A 57 -9.74 -17.29 8.66
C LEU A 57 -11.25 -17.17 8.88
N ARG A 58 -12.06 -17.72 7.97
CA ARG A 58 -13.53 -17.72 8.11
C ARG A 58 -14.03 -18.45 9.35
N ASN A 59 -13.31 -19.48 9.80
CA ASN A 59 -13.65 -20.20 11.03
C ASN A 59 -13.27 -19.41 12.29
N ALA A 60 -12.26 -18.55 12.21
CA ALA A 60 -11.75 -17.77 13.34
C ALA A 60 -12.40 -16.39 13.48
N GLU A 61 -12.86 -15.80 12.38
CA GLU A 61 -13.47 -14.45 12.30
C GLU A 61 -14.98 -14.55 11.97
N SER A 62 -15.64 -13.40 11.75
CA SER A 62 -17.05 -13.32 11.34
C SER A 62 -17.30 -13.90 9.93
N ASN A 63 -18.53 -14.33 9.66
CA ASN A 63 -19.01 -14.71 8.32
C ASN A 63 -18.96 -13.57 7.28
N ASP A 64 -18.71 -12.33 7.69
CA ASP A 64 -18.65 -11.17 6.80
C ASP A 64 -17.32 -11.00 6.07
N VAL A 65 -16.33 -11.87 6.34
CA VAL A 65 -15.02 -11.84 5.68
C VAL A 65 -15.18 -12.32 4.23
N SER A 66 -14.89 -11.44 3.28
CA SER A 66 -14.97 -11.75 1.85
C SER A 66 -13.63 -12.17 1.26
N ALA A 67 -12.53 -11.56 1.73
CA ALA A 67 -11.19 -11.86 1.26
C ALA A 67 -10.14 -11.43 2.29
N ALA A 68 -8.94 -12.01 2.23
CA ALA A 68 -7.83 -11.61 3.10
C ALA A 68 -6.49 -12.09 2.58
N GLY A 69 -5.42 -11.45 3.05
CA GLY A 69 -4.05 -11.84 2.74
C GLY A 69 -3.06 -11.19 3.68
N PHE A 70 -1.78 -11.31 3.34
CA PHE A 70 -0.71 -10.61 4.04
C PHE A 70 0.49 -10.37 3.15
N VAL A 71 1.32 -9.40 3.51
CA VAL A 71 2.63 -9.19 2.90
C VAL A 71 3.70 -9.13 3.98
N LYS A 72 4.83 -9.81 3.74
CA LYS A 72 6.00 -9.69 4.61
C LYS A 72 6.68 -8.36 4.33
N MET A 73 7.30 -7.77 5.35
CA MET A 73 7.94 -6.46 5.27
C MET A 73 9.42 -6.60 5.63
N THR A 74 10.32 -6.27 4.70
CA THR A 74 11.76 -6.21 4.95
C THR A 74 12.25 -4.76 4.95
N GLY A 75 12.01 -4.06 6.06
CA GLY A 75 12.62 -2.76 6.39
C GLY A 75 12.33 -1.59 5.44
N ASP A 76 11.43 -1.77 4.47
CA ASP A 76 11.03 -0.73 3.51
C ASP A 76 9.59 -0.32 3.78
N GLU A 77 9.39 0.87 4.35
CA GLU A 77 8.05 1.40 4.64
C GLU A 77 7.25 1.72 3.36
N THR A 78 7.90 1.78 2.19
CA THR A 78 7.21 2.06 0.94
C THR A 78 6.26 0.93 0.54
N ASP A 79 6.60 -0.33 0.80
CA ASP A 79 5.72 -1.47 0.49
C ASP A 79 4.44 -1.41 1.34
N ALA A 80 4.57 -1.08 2.63
CA ALA A 80 3.43 -0.94 3.54
C ALA A 80 2.54 0.23 3.13
N LEU A 81 3.15 1.34 2.69
CA LEU A 81 2.41 2.50 2.24
C LEU A 81 1.63 2.23 0.95
N ILE A 82 2.26 1.60 -0.06
CA ILE A 82 1.58 1.23 -1.30
C ILE A 82 0.40 0.30 -1.01
N ILE A 83 0.60 -0.71 -0.16
CA ILE A 83 -0.49 -1.61 0.24
C ILE A 83 -1.58 -0.84 0.97
N THR A 84 -1.23 0.12 1.83
CA THR A 84 -2.23 0.93 2.56
C THR A 84 -3.07 1.78 1.60
N ILE A 85 -2.44 2.43 0.62
CA ILE A 85 -3.15 3.22 -0.39
C ILE A 85 -4.03 2.31 -1.25
N PHE A 86 -3.50 1.16 -1.70
CA PHE A 86 -4.26 0.19 -2.47
C PHE A 86 -5.49 -0.33 -1.72
N MET A 87 -5.35 -0.66 -0.43
CA MET A 87 -6.47 -1.09 0.42
C MET A 87 -7.51 0.02 0.62
N ARG A 88 -7.06 1.28 0.74
CA ARG A 88 -7.95 2.45 0.79
C ARG A 88 -8.73 2.60 -0.52
N ASP A 89 -8.07 2.43 -1.65
CA ASP A 89 -8.68 2.55 -2.98
C ASP A 89 -9.69 1.43 -3.23
N LEU A 90 -9.34 0.18 -2.89
CA LEU A 90 -10.28 -0.95 -2.89
C LEU A 90 -11.52 -0.68 -2.02
N SER A 91 -11.30 -0.16 -0.80
CA SER A 91 -12.39 0.23 0.09
C SER A 91 -13.31 1.27 -0.55
N ALA A 92 -12.74 2.29 -1.21
CA ALA A 92 -13.50 3.33 -1.89
C ALA A 92 -14.27 2.80 -3.10
N GLN A 93 -13.59 2.04 -3.96
CA GLN A 93 -14.11 1.52 -5.22
C GLN A 93 -15.29 0.58 -5.00
N TYR A 94 -15.16 -0.33 -4.03
CA TYR A 94 -16.19 -1.33 -3.75
C TYR A 94 -17.18 -0.89 -2.65
N GLY A 95 -16.92 0.23 -1.97
CA GLY A 95 -17.74 0.69 -0.85
C GLY A 95 -17.66 -0.23 0.37
N ILE A 96 -16.58 -1.00 0.49
CA ILE A 96 -16.41 -2.06 1.49
C ILE A 96 -15.62 -1.59 2.71
N ARG A 97 -15.67 -2.40 3.78
CA ARG A 97 -14.78 -2.26 4.92
C ARG A 97 -13.48 -3.03 4.66
N VAL A 98 -12.35 -2.40 4.95
CA VAL A 98 -11.03 -3.04 4.92
C VAL A 98 -10.33 -2.81 6.24
N ALA A 99 -9.75 -3.85 6.82
CA ALA A 99 -8.92 -3.76 8.02
C ALA A 99 -7.50 -4.20 7.69
N MET A 100 -6.52 -3.49 8.24
CA MET A 100 -5.10 -3.78 8.14
C MET A 100 -4.52 -3.92 9.53
N ARG A 101 -3.72 -4.97 9.74
CA ARG A 101 -3.10 -5.28 11.03
C ARG A 101 -1.59 -5.50 10.85
N ASP A 102 -0.82 -4.81 11.66
CA ASP A 102 0.64 -4.80 11.65
C ASP A 102 1.15 -4.76 13.09
N GLU A 103 1.13 -5.91 13.76
CA GLU A 103 1.35 -5.99 15.21
C GLU A 103 2.76 -5.52 15.63
N ASP A 104 3.73 -5.63 14.73
CA ASP A 104 5.12 -5.24 14.94
C ASP A 104 5.42 -3.79 14.53
N HIS A 105 4.41 -3.00 14.13
CA HIS A 105 4.62 -1.60 13.77
C HIS A 105 5.20 -0.80 14.98
N PRO A 106 6.32 -0.06 14.82
CA PRO A 106 6.94 0.70 15.91
C PRO A 106 6.00 1.73 16.54
N LEU A 107 5.21 2.41 15.71
CA LEU A 107 4.13 3.31 16.13
C LEU A 107 2.85 2.51 16.40
N ALA A 108 2.43 2.42 17.67
CA ALA A 108 1.23 1.68 18.10
C ALA A 108 -0.05 2.06 17.33
N LYS A 109 -0.23 3.36 17.05
CA LYS A 109 -1.39 3.88 16.31
C LYS A 109 -1.48 3.42 14.84
N LEU A 110 -0.38 2.88 14.28
CA LEU A 110 -0.33 2.37 12.91
C LEU A 110 -0.39 0.84 12.87
N ARG A 111 -0.46 0.17 14.03
CA ARG A 111 -0.63 -1.30 14.09
C ARG A 111 -1.99 -1.76 13.60
N ARG A 112 -2.97 -0.86 13.60
CA ARG A 112 -4.33 -1.13 13.11
C ARG A 112 -4.80 0.06 12.31
N LEU A 113 -5.17 -0.18 11.06
CA LEU A 113 -5.82 0.78 10.21
C LEU A 113 -7.10 0.15 9.67
N GLU A 114 -8.16 0.93 9.61
CA GLU A 114 -9.42 0.51 9.01
C GLU A 114 -9.86 1.56 8.00
N PHE A 115 -10.49 1.10 6.93
CA PHE A 115 -11.11 1.95 5.93
C PHE A 115 -12.55 1.52 5.73
N GLN A 116 -13.43 2.50 5.60
CA GLN A 116 -14.81 2.34 5.19
C GLN A 116 -15.08 3.28 4.02
N ALA A 117 -15.43 2.74 2.86
CA ALA A 117 -15.62 3.51 1.63
C ALA A 117 -14.45 4.50 1.36
N GLY A 118 -13.21 4.05 1.59
CA GLY A 118 -12.00 4.85 1.38
C GLY A 118 -11.66 5.88 2.45
N ARG A 119 -12.41 5.93 3.56
CA ARG A 119 -12.19 6.86 4.66
C ARG A 119 -11.77 6.15 5.92
N LEU A 120 -10.97 6.81 6.74
CA LEU A 120 -10.66 6.35 8.09
C LEU A 120 -11.92 6.39 8.98
N PRO A 121 -11.97 5.69 10.13
CA PRO A 121 -13.13 5.72 11.03
C PRO A 121 -13.46 7.12 11.54
N SER A 122 -12.48 8.04 11.56
CA SER A 122 -12.68 9.45 11.88
C SER A 122 -13.37 10.27 10.77
N GLY A 123 -13.62 9.68 9.60
CA GLY A 123 -14.12 10.35 8.39
C GLY A 123 -13.04 11.03 7.54
N GLN A 124 -11.80 11.09 8.03
CA GLN A 124 -10.67 11.72 7.32
C GLN A 124 -10.18 10.87 6.14
N SER A 125 -9.59 11.51 5.14
CA SER A 125 -8.82 10.79 4.12
C SER A 125 -7.48 10.29 4.68
N LEU A 126 -6.90 9.28 4.04
CA LEU A 126 -5.55 8.84 4.36
C LEU A 126 -4.53 9.96 4.08
N GLU A 127 -4.74 10.73 3.01
CA GLU A 127 -3.87 11.82 2.55
C GLU A 127 -3.77 12.93 3.59
N GLU A 128 -4.88 13.30 4.24
CA GLU A 128 -4.90 14.30 5.32
C GLU A 128 -4.03 13.89 6.52
N VAL A 129 -3.92 12.58 6.77
CA VAL A 129 -3.06 12.02 7.82
C VAL A 129 -1.61 11.95 7.35
N LEU A 130 -1.36 11.55 6.11
CA LEU A 130 -0.03 11.42 5.51
C LEU A 130 0.64 12.77 5.22
N ALA A 131 -0.12 13.81 4.87
CA ALA A 131 0.34 15.17 4.52
C ALA A 131 1.25 15.84 5.55
N LYS A 132 1.40 15.23 6.73
CA LYS A 132 2.28 15.69 7.80
C LYS A 132 3.73 15.24 7.65
N ARG A 133 4.04 14.19 6.87
CA ARG A 133 5.42 13.64 6.79
C ARG A 133 5.76 13.06 5.40
N PRO A 134 7.00 13.26 4.92
CA PRO A 134 7.48 12.52 3.76
C PRO A 134 7.79 11.07 4.12
N VAL A 135 7.65 10.19 3.13
CA VAL A 135 7.99 8.78 3.21
C VAL A 135 9.36 8.58 2.59
N ILE A 136 10.25 7.88 3.27
CA ILE A 136 11.66 7.77 2.87
C ILE A 136 11.93 6.33 2.44
N LYS A 137 12.30 6.15 1.17
CA LYS A 137 12.79 4.89 0.64
C LYS A 137 14.31 4.92 0.53
N LYS A 138 14.97 3.88 1.06
CA LYS A 138 16.42 3.69 0.90
C LYS A 138 16.71 2.68 -0.20
N VAL A 139 17.57 3.06 -1.14
CA VAL A 139 17.97 2.21 -2.27
C VAL A 139 19.47 2.36 -2.50
N LYS A 140 20.24 1.27 -2.31
CA LYS A 140 21.70 1.24 -2.51
C LYS A 140 22.47 2.41 -1.86
N GLY A 141 22.07 2.80 -0.64
CA GLY A 141 22.69 3.93 0.09
C GLY A 141 22.05 5.29 -0.19
N GLU A 142 21.31 5.44 -1.29
CA GLU A 142 20.58 6.65 -1.64
C GLU A 142 19.21 6.72 -0.98
N ARG A 143 18.72 7.96 -0.76
CA ARG A 143 17.41 8.24 -0.18
C ARG A 143 16.50 8.88 -1.22
N ILE A 144 15.34 8.26 -1.45
CA ILE A 144 14.24 8.83 -2.21
C ILE A 144 13.19 9.30 -1.20
N PHE A 145 12.75 10.55 -1.31
CA PHE A 145 11.69 11.13 -0.50
C PHE A 145 10.42 11.19 -1.32
N PHE A 146 9.32 10.65 -0.80
CA PHE A 146 7.98 10.76 -1.37
C PHE A 146 7.14 11.68 -0.51
N TYR A 147 6.52 12.67 -1.12
CA TYR A 147 5.67 13.65 -0.48
C TYR A 147 4.23 13.41 -0.94
N PRO A 148 3.31 13.11 -0.01
CA PRO A 148 1.92 12.88 -0.35
C PRO A 148 1.27 14.14 -0.94
N PRO A 149 0.17 14.00 -1.69
CA PRO A 149 -0.66 15.12 -2.13
C PRO A 149 -0.96 16.04 -0.95
N THR A 150 -1.03 17.34 -1.20
CA THR A 150 -1.23 18.38 -0.18
C THR A 150 -0.12 18.59 0.84
N PHE A 151 0.97 17.81 0.79
CA PHE A 151 2.14 18.03 1.64
C PHE A 151 2.79 19.40 1.38
N ARG A 152 3.05 20.16 2.45
CA ARG A 152 3.69 21.48 2.37
C ARG A 152 5.09 21.45 2.96
N LEU A 153 6.11 21.45 2.10
CA LEU A 153 7.48 21.74 2.51
C LEU A 153 7.66 23.27 2.55
N HIS A 154 7.78 23.86 3.74
CA HIS A 154 8.10 25.29 3.95
C HIS A 154 7.11 26.33 3.37
N SER A 155 5.84 25.96 3.19
CA SER A 155 4.68 26.88 3.14
C SER A 155 4.58 27.97 2.04
N GLN A 156 5.44 27.98 1.01
CA GLN A 156 5.44 29.08 0.02
C GLN A 156 4.72 28.79 -1.31
N GLY A 157 4.33 27.55 -1.59
CA GLY A 157 3.63 27.17 -2.84
C GLY A 157 2.24 26.56 -2.60
N PRO A 158 1.32 26.63 -3.58
CA PRO A 158 0.05 25.92 -3.48
C PRO A 158 0.29 24.41 -3.35
N PRO A 159 -0.52 23.69 -2.56
CA PRO A 159 -0.43 22.25 -2.45
C PRO A 159 -0.61 21.60 -3.83
N SER A 160 0.29 20.70 -4.22
CA SER A 160 0.10 19.90 -5.42
C SER A 160 -0.95 18.81 -5.17
N PRO A 161 -1.85 18.54 -6.14
CA PRO A 161 -2.73 17.37 -6.09
C PRO A 161 -1.98 16.06 -6.37
N GLU A 162 -0.75 16.13 -6.87
CA GLU A 162 0.08 14.98 -7.24
C GLU A 162 1.06 14.59 -6.12
N TRP A 163 1.58 13.36 -6.20
CA TRP A 163 2.71 12.93 -5.38
C TRP A 163 3.97 13.63 -5.86
N ALA A 164 4.73 14.23 -4.95
CA ALA A 164 6.07 14.70 -5.27
C ALA A 164 7.11 13.67 -4.86
N TYR A 165 8.21 13.58 -5.59
CA TYR A 165 9.37 12.79 -5.19
C TYR A 165 10.66 13.59 -5.33
N ALA A 166 11.62 13.32 -4.46
CA ALA A 166 12.94 13.96 -4.49
C ALA A 166 14.06 12.93 -4.27
N LEU A 167 15.10 13.04 -5.10
CA LEU A 167 16.32 12.23 -5.05
C LEU A 167 17.45 12.99 -5.75
N CYS A 168 18.70 12.81 -5.31
CA CYS A 168 19.88 13.37 -5.98
C CYS A 168 19.80 14.88 -6.30
N GLY A 169 19.16 15.68 -5.44
CA GLY A 169 18.94 17.12 -5.66
C GLY A 169 17.84 17.48 -6.67
N ILE A 170 17.21 16.49 -7.31
CA ILE A 170 16.08 16.65 -8.22
C ILE A 170 14.77 16.53 -7.45
N ARG A 171 13.76 17.30 -7.87
CA ARG A 171 12.37 17.15 -7.42
C ARG A 171 11.44 17.12 -8.63
N ALA A 172 10.51 16.18 -8.63
CA ALA A 172 9.50 16.01 -9.68
C ALA A 172 8.18 15.53 -9.08
N TYR A 173 7.17 15.36 -9.93
CA TYR A 173 5.81 15.02 -9.54
C TYR A 173 5.28 13.86 -10.40
N ALA A 174 4.37 13.07 -9.84
CA ALA A 174 3.63 12.06 -10.55
C ALA A 174 2.20 11.90 -9.96
N PRO A 175 1.21 11.54 -10.78
CA PRO A 175 -0.17 11.33 -10.33
C PRO A 175 -0.32 10.37 -9.15
N THR A 176 0.44 9.27 -9.11
CA THR A 176 0.35 8.25 -8.06
C THR A 176 1.70 8.00 -7.37
N LEU A 177 1.66 7.45 -6.14
CA LEU A 177 2.88 7.01 -5.44
C LEU A 177 3.64 5.95 -6.24
N LEU A 178 2.92 5.05 -6.91
CA LEU A 178 3.52 3.96 -7.69
C LEU A 178 4.29 4.51 -8.89
N GLU A 179 3.72 5.45 -9.63
CA GLU A 179 4.41 6.14 -10.74
C GLU A 179 5.59 6.98 -10.23
N ALA A 180 5.41 7.71 -9.13
CA ALA A 180 6.49 8.45 -8.49
C ALA A 180 7.68 7.54 -8.14
N GLU A 181 7.38 6.36 -7.59
CA GLU A 181 8.39 5.35 -7.27
C GLU A 181 9.09 4.80 -8.51
N GLN A 182 8.33 4.44 -9.56
CA GLN A 182 8.88 3.91 -10.80
C GLN A 182 9.83 4.91 -11.48
N GLU A 183 9.42 6.17 -11.60
CA GLU A 183 10.26 7.22 -12.21
C GLU A 183 11.48 7.55 -11.33
N ALA A 184 11.34 7.60 -10.00
CA ALA A 184 12.48 7.80 -9.11
C ALA A 184 13.51 6.65 -9.21
N LEU A 185 13.04 5.40 -9.28
CA LEU A 185 13.92 4.23 -9.47
C LEU A 185 14.57 4.18 -10.85
N LYS A 186 13.89 4.68 -11.89
CA LYS A 186 14.45 4.84 -13.24
C LYS A 186 15.56 5.89 -13.27
N ILE A 187 15.34 7.05 -12.65
CA ILE A 187 16.36 8.10 -12.51
C ILE A 187 17.58 7.58 -11.75
N LEU A 188 17.37 6.90 -10.62
CA LEU A 188 18.46 6.34 -9.82
C LEU A 188 19.26 5.28 -10.59
N ARG A 189 18.58 4.43 -11.38
CA ARG A 189 19.25 3.50 -12.29
C ARG A 189 20.06 4.25 -13.34
N GLY A 190 19.54 5.32 -13.93
CA GLY A 190 20.25 6.16 -14.89
C GLY A 190 21.56 6.73 -14.33
N PHE A 191 21.54 7.29 -13.11
CA PHE A 191 22.76 7.78 -12.45
C PHE A 191 23.79 6.68 -12.20
N GLY A 192 23.36 5.47 -11.86
CA GLY A 192 24.25 4.33 -11.70
C GLY A 192 24.98 3.90 -12.98
N HIS A 193 24.43 4.22 -14.17
CA HIS A 193 25.10 3.94 -15.46
C HIS A 193 26.01 5.09 -15.91
N LEU A 194 25.82 6.31 -15.40
CA LEU A 194 26.64 7.49 -15.75
C LEU A 194 27.91 7.61 -14.90
N ALA A 195 27.98 6.90 -13.76
CA ALA A 195 29.12 6.88 -12.85
C ALA A 195 30.02 5.64 -13.05
N GLY A 196 29.76 4.82 -14.08
CA GLY A 196 30.50 3.60 -14.42
C GLY A 196 31.40 3.77 -15.63
#